data_AF-A0A085ZX65-F1
#
_entry.id   AF-A0A085ZX65-F1
#
_cell.length_a   1.000
_cell.length_b   1.000
_cell.length_c   1.000
_cell.angle_alpha   90.00
_cell.angle_beta   90.00
_cell.angle_gamma   90.00
#
_symmetry.space_group_name_H-M   'P 1'
#
loop_
_entity.id
_entity.type
_entity.pdbx_description
1 polymer ?
#
loop_
_entity_poly.entity_id
_entity_poly.type
_entity_poly.pdbx_seq_one_letter_code
_entity_poly.pdbx_strand_id
1 'polypeptide(L)'
;MDAIHLISKQYINTSILLNKLENVALTIESEYLPQRSIRLANVQIKKGEGYNNSEYLDIYIRDLEGYNTSFNNLYGINNYGILVEIDYNKNENLIVPFLREILKEMPELLVYDEETPKGIDCYVYNKQFFDNNPGTDYYAVLDKNPPKSLNDLA
;
A
#
# COMPACT_ATOMS: atom_id res chain seq x y z
N MET A 1 -6.94 11.18 7.03
CA MET A 1 -6.47 10.57 5.77
C MET A 1 -5.06 10.17 6.09
N ASP A 2 -4.86 8.87 6.08
CA ASP A 2 -3.61 8.23 6.48
C ASP A 2 -2.93 7.76 5.21
N ALA A 3 -1.60 7.61 5.26
CA ALA A 3 -0.80 7.24 4.11
C ALA A 3 0.04 5.99 4.44
N ILE A 4 -0.01 5.01 3.55
CA ILE A 4 0.89 3.86 3.56
C ILE A 4 1.78 3.93 2.33
N HIS A 5 3.04 3.56 2.49
CA HIS A 5 4.01 3.54 1.41
C HIS A 5 4.38 2.10 1.04
N LEU A 6 4.42 1.80 -0.26
CA LEU A 6 5.07 0.58 -0.76
C LEU A 6 6.49 0.93 -1.19
N ILE A 7 7.45 0.32 -0.52
CA ILE A 7 8.88 0.57 -0.72
C ILE A 7 9.58 -0.63 -1.36
N SER A 8 10.67 -0.37 -2.09
CA SER A 8 11.50 -1.42 -2.73
C SER A 8 12.99 -1.05 -2.75
N LYS A 9 13.85 -2.06 -2.71
CA LYS A 9 15.30 -1.93 -2.93
C LYS A 9 15.70 -1.79 -4.41
N GLN A 10 14.80 -2.15 -5.31
CA GLN A 10 15.03 -2.05 -6.74
C GLN A 10 13.95 -1.19 -7.37
N TYR A 11 14.36 -0.31 -8.28
CA TYR A 11 13.40 0.44 -9.07
C TYR A 11 12.58 -0.52 -9.94
N ILE A 12 11.26 -0.43 -9.82
CA ILE A 12 10.33 -1.18 -10.66
C ILE A 12 9.82 -0.23 -11.73
N ASN A 13 9.89 -0.67 -12.99
CA ASN A 13 9.41 0.14 -14.11
C ASN A 13 7.93 0.52 -13.91
N THR A 14 7.63 1.82 -14.07
CA THR A 14 6.29 2.37 -13.83
C THR A 14 5.20 1.69 -14.65
N SER A 15 5.45 1.28 -15.90
CA SER A 15 4.45 0.58 -16.71
C SER A 15 4.16 -0.83 -16.21
N ILE A 16 5.18 -1.55 -15.72
CA ILE A 16 4.99 -2.86 -15.08
C ILE A 16 4.16 -2.69 -13.80
N LEU A 17 4.53 -1.73 -12.96
CA LEU A 17 3.83 -1.43 -11.71
C LEU A 17 2.36 -1.04 -11.95
N LEU A 18 2.09 -0.17 -12.94
CA LEU A 18 0.74 0.21 -13.33
C LEU A 18 -0.09 -1.01 -13.73
N ASN A 19 0.42 -1.86 -14.62
CA ASN A 19 -0.30 -3.07 -15.05
C ASN A 19 -0.64 -3.99 -13.85
N LYS A 20 0.26 -4.11 -12.88
CA LYS A 20 0.03 -4.91 -11.66
C LYS A 20 -1.04 -4.28 -10.77
N LEU A 21 -0.98 -2.97 -10.56
CA LEU A 21 -1.99 -2.22 -9.79
C LEU A 21 -3.37 -2.32 -10.44
N GLU A 22 -3.45 -2.29 -11.77
CA GLU A 22 -4.69 -2.49 -12.53
C GLU A 22 -5.29 -3.87 -12.27
N ASN A 23 -4.48 -4.93 -12.36
CA ASN A 23 -4.93 -6.29 -12.09
C ASN A 23 -5.41 -6.47 -10.64
N VAL A 24 -4.69 -5.89 -9.68
CA VAL A 24 -5.10 -5.89 -8.27
C VAL A 24 -6.43 -5.16 -8.11
N ALA A 25 -6.57 -3.99 -8.70
CA ALA A 25 -7.80 -3.21 -8.60
C ALA A 25 -9.00 -3.99 -9.19
N LEU A 26 -8.84 -4.64 -10.35
CA LEU A 26 -9.85 -5.52 -10.94
C LEU A 26 -10.21 -6.71 -10.04
N THR A 27 -9.22 -7.31 -9.39
CA THR A 27 -9.42 -8.41 -8.42
C THR A 27 -10.25 -7.92 -7.24
N ILE A 28 -9.85 -6.79 -6.64
CA ILE A 28 -10.59 -6.15 -5.55
C ILE A 28 -12.01 -5.78 -5.97
N GLU A 29 -12.21 -5.27 -7.18
CA GLU A 29 -13.53 -4.98 -7.73
C GLU A 29 -14.40 -6.25 -7.78
N SER A 30 -13.88 -7.32 -8.38
CA SER A 30 -14.63 -8.57 -8.55
C SER A 30 -14.99 -9.25 -7.22
N GLU A 31 -14.10 -9.21 -6.24
CA GLU A 31 -14.25 -9.96 -4.99
C GLU A 31 -14.92 -9.15 -3.86
N TYR A 32 -14.64 -7.85 -3.80
CA TYR A 32 -15.04 -7.00 -2.67
C TYR A 32 -16.02 -5.89 -3.06
N LEU A 33 -16.13 -5.54 -4.36
CA LEU A 33 -16.92 -4.39 -4.83
C LEU A 33 -17.66 -4.69 -6.16
N PRO A 34 -18.57 -5.68 -6.21
CA PRO A 34 -19.10 -6.26 -7.46
C PRO A 34 -19.99 -5.34 -8.33
N GLN A 35 -20.03 -4.02 -8.10
CA GLN A 35 -20.92 -3.09 -8.81
C GLN A 35 -20.27 -1.75 -9.27
N ARG A 36 -18.95 -1.60 -9.51
CA ARG A 36 -18.41 -0.28 -9.92
C ARG A 36 -17.15 -0.21 -10.79
N SER A 37 -17.11 0.81 -11.65
CA SER A 37 -16.05 1.15 -12.60
C SER A 37 -14.80 1.79 -11.98
N ILE A 38 -13.66 1.15 -12.19
CA ILE A 38 -12.32 1.72 -12.00
C ILE A 38 -12.01 2.64 -13.20
N ARG A 39 -11.53 3.87 -12.95
CA ARG A 39 -10.96 4.75 -13.98
C ARG A 39 -9.44 4.81 -13.82
N LEU A 40 -8.73 4.46 -14.89
CA LEU A 40 -7.27 4.37 -14.94
C LEU A 40 -6.69 5.53 -15.75
N ALA A 41 -6.40 6.61 -15.04
CA ALA A 41 -5.36 7.59 -15.33
C ALA A 41 -5.19 8.38 -14.02
N ASN A 42 -4.27 7.93 -13.16
CA ASN A 42 -4.28 8.10 -11.70
C ASN A 42 -5.39 7.25 -11.06
N VAL A 43 -4.98 6.10 -10.51
CA VAL A 43 -5.91 5.04 -10.08
C VAL A 43 -6.71 5.53 -8.88
N GLN A 44 -8.00 5.77 -9.10
CA GLN A 44 -8.99 5.97 -8.03
C GLN A 44 -9.86 4.72 -7.95
N ILE A 45 -9.76 3.98 -6.85
CA ILE A 45 -10.69 2.88 -6.54
C ILE A 45 -11.88 3.52 -5.81
N LYS A 46 -13.11 3.43 -6.33
CA LYS A 46 -14.31 4.05 -5.72
C LYS A 46 -15.42 3.03 -5.48
N LYS A 47 -15.78 2.79 -4.23
CA LYS A 47 -17.08 2.21 -3.85
C LYS A 47 -18.15 3.31 -3.85
N GLY A 48 -19.40 2.93 -4.00
CA GLY A 48 -20.46 3.81 -3.54
C GLY A 48 -21.86 3.30 -3.79
N GLU A 49 -22.67 3.56 -2.80
CA GLU A 49 -24.05 3.94 -2.96
C GLU A 49 -24.19 5.17 -2.05
N GLY A 50 -24.49 6.33 -2.62
CA GLY A 50 -24.74 7.56 -1.87
C GLY A 50 -23.51 8.43 -1.54
N TYR A 51 -23.77 9.73 -1.44
CA TYR A 51 -22.79 10.83 -1.35
C TYR A 51 -21.93 10.87 -0.07
N ASN A 52 -22.08 9.93 0.86
CA ASN A 52 -21.40 9.98 2.18
C ASN A 52 -20.64 8.71 2.62
N ASN A 53 -20.66 7.61 1.86
CA ASN A 53 -20.07 6.31 2.28
C ASN A 53 -19.23 5.63 1.18
N SER A 54 -18.54 6.39 0.34
CA SER A 54 -17.62 5.83 -0.66
C SER A 54 -16.28 5.49 -0.02
N GLU A 55 -15.95 4.19 0.08
CA GLU A 55 -14.57 3.73 0.35
C GLU A 55 -13.71 3.98 -0.89
N TYR A 56 -12.51 4.52 -0.70
CA TYR A 56 -11.57 4.80 -1.78
C TYR A 56 -10.11 4.62 -1.39
N LEU A 57 -9.30 4.25 -2.39
CA LEU A 57 -7.85 4.29 -2.32
C LEU A 57 -7.36 5.25 -3.40
N ASP A 58 -6.58 6.25 -3.01
CA ASP A 58 -5.87 7.14 -3.92
C ASP A 58 -4.41 6.70 -3.99
N ILE A 59 -3.96 6.32 -5.18
CA ILE A 59 -2.64 5.69 -5.39
C ILE A 59 -1.75 6.61 -6.22
N TYR A 60 -0.60 6.97 -5.67
CA TYR A 60 0.41 7.80 -6.29
C TYR A 60 1.68 6.98 -6.56
N ILE A 61 2.19 7.03 -7.78
CA ILE A 61 3.39 6.30 -8.19
C ILE A 61 4.53 7.28 -8.39
N ARG A 62 5.72 6.94 -7.88
CA ARG A 62 6.95 7.70 -8.11
C ARG A 62 7.66 7.19 -9.36
N ASP A 63 8.24 8.12 -10.12
CA ASP A 63 9.14 7.79 -11.23
C ASP A 63 10.56 7.47 -10.70
N LEU A 64 11.50 7.21 -11.61
CA LEU A 64 12.88 6.86 -11.22
C LEU A 64 13.58 8.00 -10.46
N GLU A 65 13.29 9.26 -10.79
CA GLU A 65 13.84 10.41 -10.07
C GLU A 65 13.29 10.47 -8.64
N GLY A 66 11.98 10.32 -8.49
CA GLY A 66 11.32 10.21 -7.19
C GLY A 66 11.84 9.02 -6.37
N TYR A 67 12.06 7.86 -7.00
CA TYR A 67 12.66 6.70 -6.36
C TYR A 67 14.06 7.00 -5.80
N ASN A 68 14.94 7.59 -6.61
CA ASN A 68 16.32 7.91 -6.21
C ASN A 68 16.41 8.98 -5.10
N THR A 69 15.38 9.82 -4.96
CA THR A 69 15.37 10.97 -4.03
C THR A 69 14.50 10.75 -2.78
N SER A 70 13.95 9.55 -2.63
CA SER A 70 12.92 9.15 -1.67
C SER A 70 13.35 9.08 -0.18
N PHE A 71 12.70 8.23 0.63
CA PHE A 71 12.70 8.17 2.11
C PHE A 71 14.08 8.21 2.77
N ASN A 72 15.15 7.89 2.05
CA ASN A 72 16.50 7.98 2.56
C ASN A 72 16.81 9.36 3.17
N ASN A 73 16.36 10.45 2.53
CA ASN A 73 16.61 11.81 3.02
C ASN A 73 15.69 12.24 4.18
N LEU A 74 14.47 11.72 4.23
CA LEU A 74 13.44 12.13 5.19
C LEU A 74 13.47 11.31 6.49
N TYR A 75 13.79 10.02 6.38
CA TYR A 75 13.66 9.03 7.47
C TYR A 75 14.94 8.21 7.72
N GLY A 76 16.00 8.41 6.93
CA GLY A 76 17.26 7.69 7.10
C GLY A 76 17.19 6.20 6.71
N ILE A 77 16.18 5.82 5.91
CA ILE A 77 16.05 4.45 5.41
C ILE A 77 16.93 4.28 4.17
N ASN A 78 18.10 3.69 4.37
CA ASN A 78 19.08 3.49 3.30
C ASN A 78 18.67 2.34 2.37
N ASN A 79 18.95 2.50 1.07
CA ASN A 79 18.77 1.49 0.02
C ASN A 79 17.34 1.06 -0.29
N TYR A 80 16.33 1.77 0.23
CA TYR A 80 14.94 1.61 -0.19
C TYR A 80 14.43 2.92 -0.78
N GLY A 81 13.54 2.81 -1.75
CA GLY A 81 12.77 3.96 -2.21
C GLY A 81 11.28 3.70 -2.24
N ILE A 82 10.50 4.80 -2.14
CA ILE A 82 9.05 4.76 -2.35
C ILE A 82 8.81 4.46 -3.82
N LEU A 83 7.96 3.46 -4.07
CA LEU A 83 7.40 3.25 -5.40
C LEU A 83 5.94 3.70 -5.45
N VAL A 84 5.19 3.45 -4.38
CA VAL A 84 3.77 3.78 -4.30
C VAL A 84 3.45 4.43 -2.96
N GLU A 85 2.66 5.48 -2.99
CA GLU A 85 2.03 6.11 -1.83
C GLU A 85 0.52 5.91 -1.98
N ILE A 86 -0.12 5.42 -0.92
CA ILE A 86 -1.52 5.04 -0.90
C ILE A 86 -2.20 5.84 0.20
N ASP A 87 -3.03 6.78 -0.21
CA ASP A 87 -3.88 7.51 0.70
C ASP A 87 -5.20 6.75 0.90
N TYR A 88 -5.59 6.62 2.16
CA TYR A 88 -6.78 5.88 2.56
C TYR A 88 -7.38 6.47 3.84
N ASN A 89 -8.52 5.91 4.23
CA ASN A 89 -9.17 6.20 5.50
C ASN A 89 -9.23 4.90 6.32
N LYS A 90 -8.70 4.92 7.55
CA LYS A 90 -8.58 3.75 8.43
C LYS A 90 -9.90 3.03 8.72
N ASN A 91 -11.02 3.71 8.55
CA ASN A 91 -12.36 3.13 8.72
C ASN A 91 -12.87 2.38 7.47
N GLU A 92 -12.08 2.31 6.41
CA GLU A 92 -12.45 1.68 5.14
C GLU A 92 -11.83 0.29 5.00
N ASN A 93 -12.60 -0.64 4.43
CA ASN A 93 -12.26 -2.06 4.38
C ASN A 93 -11.36 -2.44 3.18
N LEU A 94 -10.85 -1.47 2.42
CA LEU A 94 -10.18 -1.73 1.14
C LEU A 94 -8.66 -1.84 1.24
N ILE A 95 -8.04 -1.16 2.22
CA ILE A 95 -6.58 -1.09 2.31
C ILE A 95 -5.96 -2.47 2.56
N VAL A 96 -6.48 -3.25 3.52
CA VAL A 96 -5.90 -4.57 3.85
C VAL A 96 -6.07 -5.57 2.69
N PRO A 97 -7.24 -5.72 2.05
CA PRO A 97 -7.37 -6.53 0.84
C PRO A 97 -6.42 -6.09 -0.28
N PHE A 98 -6.33 -4.78 -0.54
CA PHE A 98 -5.45 -4.24 -1.57
C PHE A 98 -3.97 -4.61 -1.31
N LEU A 99 -3.49 -4.38 -0.09
CA LEU A 99 -2.12 -4.69 0.31
C LEU A 99 -1.82 -6.19 0.17
N ARG A 100 -2.80 -7.05 0.47
CA ARG A 100 -2.64 -8.50 0.31
C ARG A 100 -2.49 -8.89 -1.16
N GLU A 101 -3.33 -8.38 -2.04
CA GLU A 101 -3.27 -8.71 -3.47
C GLU A 101 -2.02 -8.16 -4.14
N ILE A 102 -1.61 -6.92 -3.84
CA ILE A 102 -0.39 -6.36 -4.45
C ILE A 102 0.86 -7.10 -3.98
N LEU A 103 0.94 -7.55 -2.72
CA LEU A 103 2.06 -8.35 -2.22
C LEU A 103 2.05 -9.80 -2.72
N LYS A 104 0.92 -10.33 -3.21
CA LYS A 104 0.90 -11.60 -3.95
C LYS A 104 1.48 -11.42 -5.35
N GLU A 105 1.11 -10.35 -6.04
CA GLU A 105 1.60 -10.03 -7.38
C GLU A 105 3.06 -9.55 -7.40
N MET A 106 3.49 -8.88 -6.33
CA MET A 106 4.80 -8.22 -6.19
C MET A 106 5.37 -8.47 -4.78
N PRO A 107 5.82 -9.71 -4.48
CA PRO A 107 6.29 -10.11 -3.15
C PRO A 107 7.57 -9.41 -2.67
N GLU A 108 8.29 -8.74 -3.56
CA GLU A 108 9.48 -7.94 -3.26
C GLU A 108 9.18 -6.59 -2.61
N LEU A 109 7.94 -6.12 -2.67
CA LEU A 109 7.50 -4.88 -2.02
C LEU A 109 7.40 -5.07 -0.51
N LEU A 110 7.68 -3.99 0.22
CA LEU A 110 7.38 -3.88 1.65
C LEU A 110 6.35 -2.78 1.87
N VAL A 111 5.45 -3.01 2.81
CA VAL A 111 4.48 -2.03 3.28
C VAL A 111 5.13 -1.28 4.43
N TYR A 112 5.24 0.03 4.30
CA TYR A 112 5.75 0.94 5.32
C TYR A 112 4.59 1.83 5.77
N ASP A 113 4.10 1.58 6.98
CA ASP A 113 3.06 2.37 7.64
C ASP A 113 3.73 3.39 8.57
N GLU A 114 3.42 4.66 8.36
CA GLU A 114 4.01 5.78 9.08
C GLU A 114 2.96 6.42 9.97
N GLU A 115 3.13 6.34 11.29
CA GLU A 115 2.31 7.16 12.19
C GLU A 115 2.93 8.55 12.45
N THR A 116 4.25 8.73 12.28
CA THR A 116 4.90 10.03 12.55
C THR A 116 6.20 10.32 11.76
N PRO A 117 6.37 11.58 11.28
CA PRO A 117 7.67 12.08 10.85
C PRO A 117 8.67 12.05 12.00
N LYS A 118 9.84 11.42 11.78
CA LYS A 118 10.91 11.11 12.75
C LYS A 118 10.78 9.81 13.56
N GLY A 119 10.06 8.81 13.05
CA GLY A 119 10.43 7.40 13.21
C GLY A 119 10.41 6.84 14.64
N ILE A 120 9.56 7.36 15.53
CA ILE A 120 9.43 6.79 16.88
C ILE A 120 8.63 5.48 16.81
N ASP A 121 7.71 5.33 15.84
CA ASP A 121 6.95 4.10 15.61
C ASP A 121 6.66 3.95 14.10
N CYS A 122 7.61 3.37 13.36
CA CYS A 122 7.36 2.93 11.97
C CYS A 122 7.21 1.42 11.90
N TYR A 123 6.27 0.98 11.08
CA TYR A 123 5.91 -0.42 10.98
C TYR A 123 6.13 -0.92 9.56
N VAL A 124 6.83 -2.05 9.43
CA VAL A 124 7.15 -2.63 8.13
C VAL A 124 6.60 -4.04 8.03
N TYR A 125 5.81 -4.27 6.99
CA TYR A 125 5.15 -5.54 6.73
C TYR A 125 5.58 -6.08 5.38
N ASN A 126 5.80 -7.40 5.32
CA ASN A 126 6.07 -8.13 4.09
C ASN A 126 4.91 -9.08 3.78
N LYS A 127 4.98 -9.79 2.65
CA LYS A 127 3.96 -10.79 2.30
C LYS A 127 3.71 -11.82 3.42
N GLN A 128 4.76 -12.31 4.07
CA GLN A 128 4.65 -13.32 5.13
C GLN A 128 3.83 -12.83 6.33
N PHE A 129 3.92 -11.55 6.67
CA PHE A 129 3.05 -10.95 7.70
C PHE A 129 1.56 -11.10 7.34
N PHE A 130 1.17 -10.75 6.10
CA PHE A 130 -0.22 -10.86 5.66
C PHE A 130 -0.68 -12.31 5.54
N ASP A 131 0.20 -13.23 5.12
CA ASP A 131 -0.12 -14.67 5.07
C ASP A 131 -0.45 -15.23 6.47
N ASN A 132 0.24 -14.75 7.51
CA ASN A 132 0.08 -15.20 8.90
C ASN A 132 -1.05 -14.48 9.67
N ASN A 133 -1.52 -13.35 9.17
CA ASN A 133 -2.60 -12.56 9.78
C ASN A 133 -3.80 -12.53 8.82
N PRO A 134 -4.60 -13.62 8.77
CA PRO A 134 -5.79 -13.68 7.92
C PRO A 134 -6.86 -12.73 8.45
N GLY A 135 -7.35 -11.83 7.60
CA GLY A 135 -8.33 -10.80 7.96
C GLY A 135 -8.32 -9.64 6.98
N THR A 136 -9.36 -8.80 7.07
CA THR A 136 -9.56 -7.61 6.23
C THR A 136 -9.71 -6.32 7.03
N ASP A 137 -9.83 -6.41 8.36
CA ASP A 137 -10.00 -5.26 9.24
C ASP A 137 -8.64 -4.60 9.52
N TYR A 138 -8.53 -3.29 9.29
CA TYR A 138 -7.29 -2.53 9.46
C TYR A 138 -6.74 -2.63 10.89
N TYR A 139 -7.57 -2.36 11.89
CA TYR A 139 -7.14 -2.35 13.30
C TYR A 139 -6.77 -3.74 13.81
N ALA A 140 -7.42 -4.79 13.29
CA ALA A 140 -7.09 -6.15 13.64
C ALA A 140 -5.77 -6.64 13.00
N VAL A 141 -5.46 -6.17 11.78
CA VAL A 141 -4.34 -6.69 10.97
C VAL A 141 -3.10 -5.82 11.08
N LEU A 142 -3.21 -4.49 11.00
CA LEU A 142 -2.07 -3.59 10.94
C LEU A 142 -1.78 -2.91 12.29
N ASP A 143 -2.79 -2.66 13.13
CA ASP A 143 -2.59 -1.99 14.43
C ASP A 143 -2.13 -2.97 15.55
N LYS A 144 -2.28 -4.29 15.37
CA LYS A 144 -1.87 -5.30 16.36
C LYS A 144 -0.47 -5.87 16.10
N ASN A 145 0.47 -5.55 17.00
CA ASN A 145 1.83 -6.10 17.05
C ASN A 145 2.60 -6.06 15.72
N PRO A 146 2.80 -4.86 15.14
CA PRO A 146 3.59 -4.71 13.94
C PRO A 146 5.08 -5.09 14.17
N PRO A 147 5.75 -5.69 13.16
CA PRO A 147 7.20 -5.88 13.19
C PRO A 147 7.88 -4.50 13.29
N LYS A 148 8.74 -4.32 14.30
CA LYS A 148 9.25 -2.98 14.68
C LYS A 148 10.49 -2.50 13.93
N SER A 149 10.97 -3.18 12.89
CA SER A 149 12.21 -2.74 12.23
C SER A 149 12.47 -3.41 10.88
N LEU A 150 12.96 -2.63 9.91
CA LEU A 150 13.51 -3.11 8.63
C LEU A 150 14.68 -4.08 8.82
N ASN A 151 15.43 -3.95 9.92
CA ASN A 151 16.54 -4.85 10.24
C ASN A 151 16.05 -6.25 10.65
N ASP A 152 14.79 -6.37 11.08
CA ASP A 152 14.19 -7.67 11.46
C ASP A 152 13.64 -8.43 10.23
N LEU A 153 13.68 -7.80 9.05
CA LEU A 153 13.25 -8.35 7.75
C LEU A 153 14.42 -8.70 6.82
N ALA A 154 15.66 -8.64 7.34
CA ALA A 154 16.89 -8.97 6.62
C ALA A 154 17.15 -10.48 6.51
#